data_AF-A0A951NL85-F1
#
_entry.id   AF-A0A951NL85-F1
#
_cell.length_a   1.000
_cell.length_b   1.000
_cell.length_c   1.000
_cell.angle_alpha   90.00
_cell.angle_beta   90.00
_cell.angle_gamma   90.00
#
_symmetry.space_group_name_H-M   'P 1'
#
loop_
_entity.id
_entity.type
_entity.pdbx_description
1 polymer ?
#
loop_
_entity_poly.entity_id
_entity_poly.type
_entity_poly.pdbx_seq_one_letter_code
_entity_poly.pdbx_strand_id
1 'polypeptide(L)' 'MKVFCAVAGNIGSGKSTLTGLLAERFAWRPYYEHVEGNPYLADFYDDMERWSF' A
#
# COMPACT_ATOMS: atom_id res chain seq x y z
N MET A 1 15.33 -12.84 16.49
CA MET A 1 15.50 -11.61 15.69
C MET A 1 14.21 -11.38 14.91
N LYS A 2 13.62 -10.17 14.94
CA LYS A 2 12.41 -9.86 14.14
C LYS A 2 12.83 -9.31 12.79
N VAL A 3 12.19 -9.76 11.71
CA VAL A 3 12.42 -9.28 10.35
C VAL A 3 11.23 -8.44 9.93
N PHE A 4 11.49 -7.27 9.35
CA PHE A 4 10.49 -6.41 8.72
C PHE A 4 10.83 -6.32 7.24
N CYS A 5 9.82 -6.56 6.39
CA CYS A 5 9.95 -6.52 4.94
C CYS A 5 8.93 -5.51 4.40
N ALA A 6 9.38 -4.56 3.58
CA ALA A 6 8.54 -3.56 2.93
C ALA A 6 8.53 -3.79 1.42
N VAL A 7 7.34 -3.74 0.81
CA VAL A 7 7.16 -3.88 -0.64
C VAL A 7 6.82 -2.51 -1.23
N ALA A 8 7.69 -1.99 -2.09
CA ALA A 8 7.53 -0.69 -2.74
C ALA A 8 7.36 -0.84 -4.26
N GLY A 9 6.72 0.15 -4.89
CA GLY A 9 6.46 0.15 -6.33
C GLY A 9 5.24 1.01 -6.72
N ASN A 10 5.08 1.23 -8.02
CA ASN A 10 4.05 2.12 -8.57
C ASN A 10 2.62 1.64 -8.25
N ILE A 11 1.65 2.56 -8.35
CA ILE A 11 0.22 2.21 -8.32
C ILE A 11 -0.06 1.20 -9.44
N GLY A 12 -0.79 0.13 -9.12
CA GLY A 12 -1.11 -0.94 -10.08
C GLY A 12 0.00 -1.98 -10.32
N SER A 13 1.18 -1.88 -9.70
CA SER A 13 2.29 -2.84 -9.94
C SER A 13 2.13 -4.21 -9.27
N GLY A 14 1.02 -4.46 -8.57
CA GLY A 14 0.76 -5.75 -7.91
C GLY A 14 1.35 -5.90 -6.49
N LYS A 15 1.69 -4.80 -5.81
CA LYS A 15 2.27 -4.83 -4.45
C LYS A 15 1.44 -5.64 -3.45
N SER A 16 0.13 -5.39 -3.36
CA SER A 16 -0.75 -6.11 -2.43
C SER A 16 -0.77 -7.61 -2.70
N THR A 17 -0.76 -8.00 -3.97
CA THR A 17 -0.66 -9.41 -4.39
C THR A 17 0.66 -10.03 -3.95
N LEU A 18 1.79 -9.35 -4.20
CA LEU A 18 3.10 -9.83 -3.79
C LEU A 18 3.22 -9.94 -2.26
N THR A 19 2.71 -8.96 -1.51
CA THR A 19 2.65 -9.01 -0.04
C THR A 19 1.88 -10.23 0.45
N GLY A 20 0.73 -10.54 -0.15
CA GLY A 20 -0.05 -11.75 0.19
C GLY A 20 0.72 -13.05 -0.09
N LEU A 21 1.34 -13.15 -1.27
CA LEU A 21 2.13 -14.33 -1.66
C LEU A 21 3.36 -14.56 -0.74
N LEU A 22 4.04 -13.49 -0.34
CA LEU A 22 5.16 -13.56 0.60
C LEU A 22 4.68 -13.95 2.01
N ALA A 23 3.56 -13.37 2.45
CA ALA A 23 2.97 -13.69 3.74
C ALA A 23 2.56 -15.17 3.84
N GLU A 24 1.93 -15.71 2.80
CA GLU A 24 1.58 -17.13 2.71
C GLU A 24 2.83 -18.02 2.73
N ARG A 25 3.81 -17.73 1.87
CA ARG A 25 5.03 -18.55 1.72
C ARG A 25 5.88 -18.62 2.98
N PHE A 26 5.97 -17.52 3.73
CA PHE A 26 6.84 -17.42 4.91
C PHE A 26 6.07 -17.42 6.24
N ALA A 27 4.75 -17.63 6.22
CA ALA A 27 3.87 -17.50 7.37
C ALA A 27 4.03 -16.15 8.10
N TRP A 28 4.20 -15.07 7.34
CA TRP A 28 4.32 -13.71 7.89
C TRP A 28 2.95 -13.07 8.07
N ARG A 29 2.89 -12.07 8.96
CA ARG A 29 1.72 -11.21 9.10
C ARG A 29 1.79 -10.07 8.06
N PRO A 30 0.87 -10.00 7.08
CA PRO A 30 0.83 -8.92 6.12
C PRO A 30 0.22 -7.66 6.74
N TYR A 31 0.63 -6.51 6.22
CA TYR A 31 0.01 -5.20 6.46
C TYR A 31 -0.22 -4.54 5.10
N TYR A 32 -1.42 -3.98 4.88
CA TYR A 32 -1.83 -3.36 3.64
C TYR A 32 -2.13 -1.87 3.85
N GLU A 33 -2.05 -1.08 2.78
CA GLU A 33 -2.47 0.32 2.81
C GLU A 33 -4.00 0.41 2.91
N HIS A 34 -4.50 1.22 3.86
CA HIS A 34 -5.91 1.56 3.95
C HIS A 34 -6.23 2.70 2.98
N VAL A 35 -6.85 2.35 1.86
CA VAL A 35 -7.37 3.32 0.88
C VAL A 35 -8.84 3.66 1.13
N GLU A 36 -9.62 2.71 1.63
CA GLU A 36 -11.03 2.90 1.92
C GLU A 36 -11.22 3.86 3.10
N GLY A 37 -12.12 4.84 2.91
CA GLY A 37 -12.41 5.85 3.92
C GLY A 37 -11.34 6.93 4.07
N ASN A 38 -10.32 6.98 3.21
CA ASN A 38 -9.38 8.10 3.20
C ASN A 38 -10.11 9.38 2.72
N PRO A 39 -10.32 10.38 3.60
CA PRO A 39 -11.13 11.55 3.26
C PRO A 39 -10.44 12.49 2.27
N TYR A 40 -9.13 12.33 2.05
CA TYR A 40 -8.33 13.22 1.20
C TYR A 40 -8.00 12.61 -0.17
N LEU A 41 -8.12 11.28 -0.32
CA LEU A 41 -7.66 10.61 -1.53
C LEU A 41 -8.46 11.03 -2.77
N ALA A 42 -9.77 11.24 -2.61
CA ALA A 42 -10.63 11.72 -3.68
C ALA A 42 -10.24 13.15 -4.11
N ASP A 43 -10.14 14.08 -3.16
CA ASP A 43 -9.75 15.47 -3.41
C ASP A 43 -8.35 15.55 -4.06
N PHE A 44 -7.42 14.71 -3.58
CA PHE A 44 -6.07 14.62 -4.14
C PHE A 44 -6.05 14.20 -5.61
N TYR A 45 -6.86 13.22 -6.01
CA TYR A 45 -6.94 12.82 -7.42
C TYR A 45 -7.76 13.80 -8.29
N ASP A 46 -8.57 14.67 -7.68
CA ASP A 46 -9.31 15.72 -8.39
C ASP A 46 -8.41 16.92 -8.74
N ASP A 47 -7.54 17.37 -7.81
CA ASP A 47 -6.60 18.48 -8.02
C ASP A 47 -5.28 18.24 -7.27
N MET A 48 -4.36 17.49 -7.90
CA MET A 48 -3.10 17.14 -7.27
C MET A 48 -2.25 18.37 -6.90
N GLU A 49 -2.21 19.43 -7.72
CA GLU A 49 -1.38 20.61 -7.43
C GLU A 49 -1.85 21.35 -6.17
N ARG A 50 -3.16 21.42 -5.95
CA ARG A 50 -3.74 22.04 -4.77
C ARG A 50 -3.58 21.18 -3.52
N TRP A 51 -3.66 19.85 -3.66
CA TRP A 51 -3.75 18.91 -2.55
C TRP A 51 -2.45 18.13 -2.25
N SER A 52 -1.34 18.36 -2.95
CA SER A 52 -0.05 17.66 -2.75
C SER A 52 0.91 18.31 -1.73
N PHE A 53 0.38 19.02 -0.73
CA PHE A 53 1.16 19.76 0.27
C PHE A 53 2.16 18.92 1.07
#